data_AF-A0A4U3KZA3-F1
#
_entry.id   AF-A0A4U3KZA3-F1
#
_cell.length_a   1.000
_cell.length_b   1.000
_cell.length_c   1.000
_cell.angle_alpha   90.00
_cell.angle_beta   90.00
_cell.angle_gamma   90.00
#
_symmetry.space_group_name_H-M   'P 1'
#
loop_
_entity.id
_entity.type
_entity.pdbx_description
1 polymer ?
#
loop_
_entity_poly.entity_id
_entity_poly.type
_entity_poly.pdbx_seq_one_letter_code
_entity_poly.pdbx_strand_id
1 'polypeptide(L)'
;MWKKKIVLSFLFYLISALGISLTIQAGIGVSSFNAFNVTFATLTHLKVGTVTTAINFAFLGTCWLLDQQRKIQNYLIILVALIGFGFVINFFLYQLFGSLVFQNYLVKIVLFILGTIIAGIGTGQVVALGVLQFPIEKFCTLISERTRYSFQFYRYLVD
;
A
#
# COMPACT_ATOMS: atom_id res chain seq x y z
N MET A 1 12.20 12.74 18.58
CA MET A 1 11.13 13.04 17.59
C MET A 1 11.09 12.03 16.44
N TRP A 2 12.22 11.64 15.85
CA TRP A 2 12.28 10.66 14.75
C TRP A 2 11.63 9.29 15.07
N LYS A 3 11.93 8.69 16.23
CA LYS A 3 11.31 7.42 16.66
C LYS A 3 9.77 7.49 16.76
N LYS A 4 9.23 8.62 17.26
CA LYS A 4 7.77 8.84 17.35
C LYS A 4 7.12 8.90 15.96
N LYS A 5 7.78 9.56 14.99
CA LYS A 5 7.30 9.61 13.60
C LYS A 5 7.28 8.22 12.97
N ILE A 6 8.28 7.37 13.21
CA ILE A 6 8.31 5.99 12.69
C ILE A 6 7.13 5.18 13.21
N VAL A 7 6.91 5.18 14.54
CA VAL A 7 5.79 4.43 15.14
C VAL A 7 4.45 4.92 14.59
N LEU A 8 4.29 6.23 14.46
CA LEU A 8 3.06 6.82 13.93
C LEU A 8 2.86 6.48 12.45
N SER A 9 3.91 6.57 11.62
CA SER A 9 3.85 6.16 10.22
C SER A 9 3.51 4.68 10.09
N PHE A 10 4.10 3.81 10.92
CA PHE A 10 3.79 2.38 10.93
C PHE A 10 2.31 2.14 11.26
N LEU A 11 1.77 2.84 12.26
CA LEU A 11 0.35 2.76 12.60
C LEU A 11 -0.55 3.17 11.42
N PHE A 12 -0.26 4.29 10.76
CA PHE A 12 -0.99 4.72 9.56
C PHE A 12 -0.81 3.77 8.37
N TYR A 13 0.33 3.10 8.28
CA TYR A 13 0.59 2.03 7.31
C TYR A 13 -0.39 0.86 7.52
N LEU A 14 -0.61 0.44 8.78
CA LEU A 14 -1.58 -0.61 9.11
C LEU A 14 -3.03 -0.16 8.88
N ILE A 15 -3.36 1.10 9.20
CA ILE A 15 -4.67 1.68 8.89
C ILE A 15 -4.93 1.66 7.38
N SER A 16 -3.90 1.97 6.58
CA SER A 16 -3.96 1.88 5.12
C SER A 16 -4.27 0.45 4.66
N ALA A 17 -3.60 -0.55 5.24
CA ALA A 17 -3.84 -1.96 4.93
C ALA A 17 -5.29 -2.38 5.21
N LEU A 18 -5.84 -1.92 6.34
CA LEU A 18 -7.24 -2.16 6.69
C LEU A 18 -8.19 -1.55 5.67
N GLY A 19 -7.98 -0.28 5.31
CA GLY A 19 -8.80 0.42 4.31
C GLY A 19 -8.76 -0.28 2.95
N ILE A 20 -7.57 -0.66 2.49
CA ILE A 20 -7.37 -1.40 1.24
C ILE A 20 -8.04 -2.79 1.28
N SER A 21 -7.98 -3.47 2.43
CA SER A 21 -8.64 -4.76 2.58
C SER A 21 -10.16 -4.64 2.51
N LEU A 22 -10.73 -3.56 3.06
CA LEU A 22 -12.16 -3.27 2.95
C LEU A 22 -12.59 -3.00 1.50
N THR A 23 -11.81 -2.23 0.73
CA THR A 23 -12.14 -1.95 -0.68
C THR A 23 -12.06 -3.20 -1.55
N ILE A 24 -11.04 -4.05 -1.33
CA ILE A 24 -10.93 -5.34 -2.01
C ILE A 24 -12.11 -6.25 -1.64
N GLN A 25 -12.48 -6.34 -0.36
CA GLN A 25 -13.61 -7.15 0.08
C GLN A 25 -14.96 -6.65 -0.46
N ALA A 26 -15.12 -5.33 -0.61
CA ALA A 26 -16.34 -4.77 -1.19
C ALA A 26 -16.55 -5.24 -2.63
N GLY A 27 -15.47 -5.46 -3.40
CA GLY A 27 -15.52 -6.10 -4.72
C GLY A 27 -16.30 -5.33 -5.78
N ILE A 28 -16.53 -4.02 -5.58
CA ILE A 28 -17.18 -3.13 -6.57
C ILE A 28 -16.19 -2.20 -7.27
N GLY A 29 -14.94 -2.16 -6.80
CA GLY A 29 -13.89 -1.32 -7.35
C GLY A 29 -12.69 -1.27 -6.41
N VAL A 30 -11.50 -1.10 -6.97
CA VAL A 30 -10.23 -0.87 -6.27
C VAL A 30 -9.34 0.02 -7.16
N SER A 31 -8.27 0.60 -6.62
CA SER A 31 -7.29 1.35 -7.43
C SER A 31 -6.59 0.43 -8.45
N SER A 32 -6.07 0.96 -9.55
CA SER A 32 -5.48 0.13 -10.62
C SER A 32 -4.31 -0.70 -10.13
N PHE A 33 -3.47 -0.15 -9.24
CA PHE A 33 -2.37 -0.90 -8.62
C PHE A 33 -2.88 -2.06 -7.77
N ASN A 34 -3.95 -1.85 -6.99
CA ASN A 34 -4.55 -2.93 -6.21
C ASN A 34 -5.29 -3.94 -7.10
N ALA A 35 -5.95 -3.50 -8.18
CA ALA A 35 -6.57 -4.39 -9.17
C ALA A 35 -5.53 -5.31 -9.79
N PHE A 36 -4.34 -4.77 -10.12
CA PHE A 36 -3.21 -5.55 -10.60
C PHE A 36 -2.77 -6.59 -9.57
N ASN A 37 -2.56 -6.20 -8.31
CA ASN A 37 -2.18 -7.13 -7.23
C ASN A 37 -3.23 -8.25 -7.05
N VAL A 38 -4.52 -7.91 -7.05
CA VAL A 38 -5.63 -8.87 -6.91
C VAL A 38 -5.69 -9.83 -8.09
N THR A 39 -5.55 -9.31 -9.31
CA THR A 39 -5.58 -10.14 -10.53
C THR A 39 -4.38 -11.08 -10.56
N PHE A 40 -3.18 -10.58 -10.27
CA PHE A 40 -1.98 -11.39 -10.25
C PHE A 40 -2.02 -12.45 -9.13
N ALA A 41 -2.55 -12.11 -7.96
CA ALA A 41 -2.82 -13.07 -6.89
C ALA A 41 -3.79 -14.18 -7.32
N THR A 42 -4.83 -13.82 -8.08
CA THR A 42 -5.79 -14.78 -8.64
C THR A 42 -5.13 -15.71 -9.66
N LEU A 43 -4.29 -15.17 -10.56
CA LEU A 43 -3.59 -15.95 -11.59
C LEU A 43 -2.53 -16.90 -11.00
N THR A 44 -1.84 -16.48 -9.94
CA THR A 44 -0.76 -17.26 -9.31
C THR A 44 -1.25 -18.14 -8.16
N HIS A 45 -2.53 -18.09 -7.83
CA HIS A 45 -3.13 -18.71 -6.64
C HIS A 45 -2.43 -18.31 -5.32
N LEU A 46 -1.80 -17.13 -5.29
CA LEU A 46 -1.17 -16.55 -4.11
C LEU A 46 -2.16 -15.63 -3.37
N LYS A 47 -1.82 -15.32 -2.11
CA LYS A 47 -2.58 -14.33 -1.34
C LYS A 47 -2.28 -12.91 -1.83
N VAL A 48 -3.30 -12.04 -1.85
CA VAL A 48 -3.18 -10.65 -2.32
C VAL A 48 -2.11 -9.89 -1.58
N GLY A 49 -2.06 -9.98 -0.25
CA GLY A 49 -1.03 -9.31 0.55
C GLY A 49 0.39 -9.79 0.23
N THR A 50 0.57 -11.07 -0.11
CA THR A 50 1.87 -11.62 -0.50
C THR A 50 2.32 -11.08 -1.85
N VAL A 51 1.41 -10.99 -2.82
CA VAL A 51 1.68 -10.39 -4.13
C VAL A 51 1.98 -8.90 -4.00
N THR A 52 1.20 -8.17 -3.22
CA THR A 52 1.46 -6.76 -2.93
C THR A 52 2.84 -6.55 -2.30
N THR A 53 3.24 -7.41 -1.35
CA THR A 53 4.59 -7.41 -0.78
C THR A 53 5.64 -7.68 -1.85
N ALA A 54 5.47 -8.68 -2.71
CA ALA A 54 6.44 -9.01 -3.75
C ALA A 54 6.64 -7.87 -4.76
N ILE A 55 5.56 -7.25 -5.23
CA ILE A 55 5.61 -6.13 -6.17
C ILE A 55 6.25 -4.90 -5.51
N ASN A 56 5.86 -4.58 -4.27
CA ASN A 56 6.49 -3.48 -3.55
C ASN A 56 7.96 -3.77 -3.23
N PHE A 57 8.36 -5.03 -3.06
CA PHE A 57 9.76 -5.41 -2.91
C PHE A 57 10.56 -5.13 -4.20
N ALA A 58 9.98 -5.41 -5.37
CA ALA A 58 10.58 -5.03 -6.65
C ALA A 58 10.77 -3.51 -6.75
N PHE A 59 9.76 -2.71 -6.38
CA PHE A 59 9.88 -1.24 -6.30
C PHE A 59 10.93 -0.79 -5.28
N LEU A 60 11.07 -1.49 -4.15
CA LEU A 60 12.10 -1.18 -3.16
C LEU A 60 13.50 -1.44 -3.72
N GLY A 61 13.67 -2.51 -4.50
CA GLY A 61 14.90 -2.83 -5.22
C GLY A 61 15.25 -1.78 -6.29
N THR A 62 14.26 -1.29 -7.05
CA THR A 62 14.51 -0.19 -8.01
C THR A 62 14.88 1.09 -7.28
N CYS A 63 14.16 1.44 -6.20
CA CYS A 63 14.53 2.58 -5.34
C CYS A 63 15.96 2.48 -4.84
N TRP A 64 16.38 1.29 -4.39
CA TRP A 64 17.72 1.03 -3.89
C TRP A 64 18.83 1.29 -4.93
N LEU A 65 18.55 1.01 -6.20
CA LEU A 65 19.46 1.26 -7.32
C LEU A 65 19.47 2.74 -7.73
N LEU A 66 18.31 3.41 -7.69
CA LEU A 66 18.20 4.82 -8.07
C LEU A 66 18.72 5.79 -6.99
N ASP A 67 18.61 5.43 -5.71
CA ASP A 67 18.94 6.27 -4.56
C ASP A 67 20.46 6.30 -4.28
N GLN A 68 21.11 7.39 -4.71
CA GLN A 68 22.54 7.61 -4.51
C GLN A 68 22.92 7.93 -3.04
N GLN A 69 21.96 8.35 -2.20
CA GLN A 69 22.17 8.63 -0.77
C GLN A 69 21.54 7.56 0.13
N ARG A 70 21.52 6.32 -0.35
CA ARG A 70 20.88 5.19 0.34
C ARG A 70 21.45 4.97 1.74
N LYS A 71 20.57 4.99 2.73
CA LYS A 71 20.87 4.52 4.10
C LYS A 71 20.24 3.13 4.28
N ILE A 72 21.08 2.10 4.43
CA ILE A 72 20.66 0.69 4.62
C ILE A 72 19.55 0.59 5.68
N GLN A 73 19.72 1.27 6.82
CA GLN A 73 18.77 1.26 7.93
C GLN A 73 17.35 1.70 7.52
N ASN A 74 17.22 2.73 6.67
CA ASN A 74 15.92 3.21 6.23
C ASN A 74 15.20 2.18 5.35
N TYR A 75 15.94 1.54 4.45
CA TYR A 75 15.39 0.50 3.57
C TYR A 75 14.99 -0.76 4.35
N LEU A 76 15.75 -1.14 5.39
CA LEU A 76 15.37 -2.23 6.28
C LEU A 76 14.07 -1.92 7.04
N ILE A 77 13.89 -0.68 7.52
CA ILE A 77 12.66 -0.27 8.20
C ILE A 77 11.46 -0.30 7.24
N ILE A 78 11.63 0.19 6.01
CA ILE A 78 10.59 0.12 4.96
C ILE A 78 10.27 -1.35 4.63
N LEU A 79 11.28 -2.21 4.52
CA LEU A 79 11.09 -3.64 4.25
C LEU A 79 10.26 -4.32 5.33
N VAL A 80 10.57 -4.07 6.61
CA VAL A 80 9.81 -4.62 7.75
C VAL A 80 8.36 -4.12 7.72
N ALA A 81 8.15 -2.81 7.46
CA ALA A 81 6.81 -2.24 7.35
C ALA A 81 5.98 -2.87 6.23
N LEU A 82 6.62 -3.11 5.09
CA LEU A 82 6.02 -3.70 3.89
C LEU A 82 5.64 -5.18 4.09
N ILE A 83 6.47 -5.95 4.79
CA ILE A 83 6.13 -7.33 5.19
C ILE A 83 4.94 -7.31 6.15
N GLY A 84 4.97 -6.43 7.16
CA GLY A 84 3.86 -6.26 8.11
C GLY A 84 2.56 -5.89 7.42
N PHE A 85 2.61 -5.00 6.44
CA PHE A 85 1.47 -4.57 5.64
C PHE A 85 0.84 -5.71 4.83
N GLY A 86 1.65 -6.50 4.12
CA GLY A 86 1.15 -7.67 3.40
C GLY A 86 0.50 -8.69 4.34
N PHE A 87 1.09 -8.90 5.52
CA PHE A 87 0.51 -9.74 6.56
C PHE A 87 -0.84 -9.22 7.05
N VAL A 88 -0.95 -7.92 7.29
CA VAL A 88 -2.19 -7.30 7.75
C VAL A 88 -3.28 -7.34 6.68
N ILE A 89 -2.94 -7.11 5.40
CA ILE A 89 -3.87 -7.33 4.28
C ILE A 89 -4.38 -8.78 4.28
N ASN A 90 -3.46 -9.75 4.39
CA ASN A 90 -3.84 -11.16 4.39
C ASN A 90 -4.71 -11.53 5.59
N PHE A 91 -4.41 -10.97 6.77
CA PHE A 91 -5.20 -11.18 7.97
C PHE A 91 -6.63 -10.64 7.77
N PHE A 92 -6.79 -9.40 7.33
CA PHE A 92 -8.12 -8.83 7.14
C PHE A 92 -8.90 -9.54 6.03
N LEU A 93 -8.30 -9.74 4.85
CA LEU A 93 -9.00 -10.35 3.72
C LEU A 93 -9.37 -11.81 3.93
N TYR A 94 -8.45 -12.63 4.42
CA TYR A 94 -8.67 -14.09 4.46
C TYR A 94 -9.11 -14.60 5.82
N GLN A 95 -8.61 -14.01 6.92
CA GLN A 95 -8.96 -14.48 8.26
C GLN A 95 -10.22 -13.79 8.79
N LEU A 96 -10.30 -12.46 8.66
CA LEU A 96 -11.42 -11.70 9.22
C LEU A 96 -12.62 -11.64 8.26
N PHE A 97 -12.36 -11.36 6.98
CA PHE A 97 -13.40 -11.18 5.97
C PHE A 97 -13.63 -12.43 5.11
N GLY A 98 -12.77 -13.44 5.18
CA GLY A 98 -12.86 -14.63 4.32
C GLY A 98 -14.17 -15.40 4.45
N SER A 99 -14.84 -15.31 5.60
CA SER A 99 -16.16 -15.90 5.84
C SER A 99 -17.33 -14.94 5.58
N LEU A 100 -17.06 -13.64 5.38
CA LEU A 100 -18.08 -12.59 5.24
C LEU A 100 -18.40 -12.33 3.77
N VAL A 101 -19.47 -12.95 3.27
CA VAL A 101 -19.99 -12.68 1.93
C VAL A 101 -21.07 -11.60 2.01
N PHE A 102 -20.72 -10.37 1.64
CA PHE A 102 -21.68 -9.27 1.55
C PHE A 102 -22.50 -9.39 0.27
N GLN A 103 -23.75 -9.84 0.36
CA GLN A 103 -24.64 -9.97 -0.80
C GLN A 103 -25.32 -8.64 -1.17
N ASN A 104 -25.61 -7.79 -0.19
CA ASN A 104 -26.30 -6.53 -0.42
C ASN A 104 -25.36 -5.49 -1.06
N TYR A 105 -25.74 -4.99 -2.23
CA TYR A 105 -24.96 -4.00 -2.98
C TYR A 105 -24.78 -2.67 -2.22
N LEU A 106 -25.79 -2.22 -1.46
CA LEU A 106 -25.66 -1.00 -0.64
C LEU A 106 -24.57 -1.16 0.43
N VAL A 107 -24.47 -2.35 1.03
CA VAL A 107 -23.43 -2.65 2.02
C VAL A 107 -22.05 -2.61 1.35
N LYS A 108 -21.91 -3.14 0.13
CA LYS A 108 -20.66 -3.06 -0.65
C LYS A 108 -20.26 -1.60 -0.93
N ILE A 109 -21.21 -0.73 -1.30
CA ILE A 109 -20.94 0.70 -1.50
C ILE A 109 -20.43 1.35 -0.22
N VAL A 110 -21.11 1.12 0.90
CA VAL A 110 -20.70 1.70 2.20
C VAL A 110 -19.31 1.21 2.60
N LEU A 111 -19.04 -0.10 2.46
CA LEU A 111 -17.72 -0.66 2.74
C LEU A 111 -16.63 -0.08 1.84
N PHE A 112 -16.92 0.10 0.55
CA PHE A 112 -15.98 0.70 -0.39
C PHE A 112 -15.67 2.16 -0.05
N ILE A 113 -16.69 2.97 0.26
CA ILE A 113 -16.51 4.38 0.63
C ILE A 113 -15.69 4.47 1.93
N LEU A 114 -16.07 3.70 2.95
CA LEU A 114 -15.33 3.67 4.23
C LEU A 114 -13.90 3.19 4.03
N GLY A 115 -13.71 2.10 3.29
CA GLY A 115 -12.39 1.55 2.97
C GLY A 115 -11.51 2.58 2.25
N THR A 116 -12.07 3.31 1.28
CA THR A 116 -11.36 4.34 0.52
C THR A 116 -10.97 5.53 1.40
N ILE A 117 -11.88 5.99 2.27
CA ILE A 117 -11.59 7.08 3.23
C ILE A 117 -10.48 6.66 4.19
N ILE A 118 -10.58 5.47 4.78
CA ILE A 118 -9.59 4.95 5.72
C ILE A 118 -8.24 4.77 5.03
N ALA A 119 -8.22 4.18 3.83
CA ALA A 119 -7.01 4.01 3.04
C ALA A 119 -6.37 5.36 2.70
N GLY A 120 -7.15 6.33 2.23
CA GLY A 120 -6.66 7.67 1.87
C GLY A 120 -6.11 8.44 3.06
N ILE A 121 -6.75 8.36 4.23
CA ILE A 121 -6.23 8.97 5.47
C ILE A 121 -4.92 8.29 5.86
N GLY A 122 -4.87 6.95 5.84
CA GLY A 122 -3.68 6.19 6.19
C GLY A 122 -2.49 6.54 5.27
N THR A 123 -2.67 6.42 3.96
CA THR A 123 -1.59 6.66 2.99
C THR A 123 -1.18 8.13 2.96
N GLY A 124 -2.14 9.05 3.02
CA GLY A 124 -1.87 10.49 3.08
C GLY A 124 -1.02 10.87 4.29
N GLN A 125 -1.29 10.31 5.47
CA GLN A 125 -0.50 10.55 6.68
C GLN A 125 0.89 9.91 6.59
N VAL A 126 1.02 8.72 6.01
CA VAL A 126 2.32 8.07 5.76
C VAL A 126 3.20 8.97 4.88
N VAL A 127 2.65 9.50 3.78
CA VAL A 127 3.34 10.43 2.88
C VAL A 127 3.72 11.72 3.60
N ALA A 128 2.80 12.33 4.35
CA ALA A 128 3.03 13.58 5.08
C ALA A 128 4.12 13.45 6.16
N LEU A 129 4.21 12.29 6.82
CA LEU A 129 5.27 12.02 7.80
C LEU A 129 6.63 11.83 7.14
N GLY A 130 6.67 11.31 5.91
CA GLY A 130 7.87 11.22 5.07
C GLY A 130 8.96 10.26 5.54
N VAL A 131 8.73 9.50 6.62
CA VAL A 131 9.75 8.58 7.19
C VAL A 131 9.62 7.16 6.64
N LEU A 132 8.40 6.71 6.40
CA LEU A 132 8.04 5.32 6.09
C LEU A 132 7.19 5.26 4.80
N GLN A 133 7.59 6.03 3.79
CA GLN A 133 6.90 6.08 2.50
C GLN A 133 6.82 4.70 1.85
N PHE A 134 5.71 4.43 1.17
CA PHE A 134 5.59 3.19 0.41
C PHE A 134 6.66 3.15 -0.70
N PRO A 135 7.23 2.00 -1.06
CA PRO A 135 8.28 1.95 -2.09
C PRO A 135 7.83 2.50 -3.43
N ILE A 136 6.57 2.29 -3.81
CA ILE A 136 5.97 2.89 -5.00
C ILE A 136 5.97 4.43 -4.93
N GLU A 137 5.68 5.02 -3.77
CA GLU A 137 5.71 6.47 -3.56
C GLU A 137 7.15 7.00 -3.55
N LYS A 138 8.06 6.25 -2.91
CA LYS A 138 9.48 6.58 -2.91
C LYS A 138 10.04 6.55 -4.33
N PHE A 139 9.63 5.59 -5.15
CA PHE A 139 9.98 5.49 -6.56
C PHE A 139 9.48 6.71 -7.34
N CYS A 140 8.19 7.06 -7.21
CA CYS A 140 7.62 8.25 -7.85
C CYS A 140 8.33 9.54 -7.41
N THR A 141 8.70 9.65 -6.14
CA THR A 141 9.45 10.79 -5.60
C THR A 141 10.85 10.87 -6.22
N LEU A 142 11.61 9.76 -6.22
CA LEU A 142 12.95 9.70 -6.77
C LEU A 142 12.99 10.01 -8.27
N ILE A 143 11.98 9.59 -9.03
CA ILE A 143 11.86 9.93 -10.46
C ILE A 143 11.46 11.39 -10.64
N SER A 144 10.52 11.90 -9.85
CA SER A 144 10.10 13.30 -9.91
C SER A 144 11.28 14.25 -9.66
N GLU A 145 12.17 13.94 -8.71
CA GLU A 145 13.39 14.72 -8.43
C GLU A 145 14.40 14.71 -9.59
N ARG A 146 14.36 13.70 -10.46
CA ARG A 146 15.28 13.52 -11.60
C ARG A 146 14.66 13.95 -12.94
N THR A 147 13.40 14.35 -12.95
CA THR A 147 12.65 14.67 -14.17
C THR A 147 11.89 15.98 -14.00
N ARG A 148 11.18 16.42 -15.05
CA ARG A 148 10.44 17.69 -15.04
C ARG A 148 9.01 17.56 -14.50
N TYR A 149 8.53 16.34 -14.25
CA TYR A 149 7.14 16.09 -13.87
C TYR A 149 6.99 15.94 -12.36
N SER A 150 5.81 16.31 -11.84
CA SER A 150 5.50 16.26 -10.41
C SER A 150 5.27 14.83 -9.91
N PHE A 151 5.41 14.62 -8.59
CA PHE A 151 5.06 13.36 -7.94
C PHE A 151 3.64 12.88 -8.30
N GLN A 152 2.67 13.79 -8.35
CA GLN A 152 1.28 13.47 -8.69
C GLN A 152 1.15 12.88 -10.09
N PHE A 153 1.86 13.44 -11.07
CA PHE A 153 1.85 12.92 -12.44
C PHE A 153 2.32 11.46 -12.49
N TYR A 154 3.44 11.15 -11.85
CA TYR A 154 3.93 9.76 -11.78
C TYR A 154 3.01 8.86 -10.96
N ARG A 155 2.41 9.37 -9.89
CA ARG A 155 1.49 8.60 -9.05
C ARG A 155 0.22 8.18 -9.80
N TYR A 156 -0.31 9.04 -10.67
CA TYR A 156 -1.43 8.74 -11.57
C TYR A 156 -1.04 7.91 -12.81
N LEU A 157 0.23 7.90 -13.19
CA LEU A 157 0.70 7.05 -14.27
C LEU A 157 0.76 5.58 -13.82
N VAL A 158 1.16 5.36 -12.56
CA VAL A 158 1.33 4.02 -11.98
C VAL A 158 0.01 3.44 -11.45
N ASP A 159 -0.99 4.26 -11.13
CA ASP A 159 -2.27 3.87 -10.50
C ASP A 159 -3.45 4.57 -11.17
#